data_AF-G8Z7K9-F1
#
_entry.id   AF-G8Z7K9-F1
#
_cell.length_a   1.000
_cell.length_b   1.000
_cell.length_c   1.000
_cell.angle_alpha   90.00
_cell.angle_beta   90.00
_cell.angle_gamma   90.00
#
_symmetry.space_group_name_H-M   'P 1'
#
loop_
_entity.id
_entity.type
_entity.pdbx_description
1 polymer ?
#
loop_
_entity_poly.entity_id
_entity_poly.type
_entity_poly.pdbx_seq_one_letter_code
_entity_poly.pdbx_strand_id
1 'polypeptide(L)'
;FALAFIVVKKRINTRFFLKRGSHFENPDPGTVIDVELTRNEWYDFFIVSQCVREGTVTPTHYNVIYDTIGLSPDTVQRLTYCLCHMYYNLPGIIRVPAPCHYAHKLAYLVGQSIQEKPNRSLSTLLFYL
;
A
#
# COMPACT_ATOMS: atom_id res chain seq x y z
N PHE A 1 15.53 -16.05 -12.46
CA PHE A 1 14.16 -15.55 -12.24
C PHE A 1 14.26 -14.22 -11.50
N ALA A 2 13.61 -13.18 -11.98
CA ALA A 2 13.60 -11.85 -11.33
C ALA A 2 12.33 -11.73 -10.47
N LEU A 3 12.48 -11.48 -9.18
CA LEU A 3 11.39 -11.41 -8.21
C LEU A 3 11.71 -10.40 -7.10
N ALA A 4 10.71 -9.62 -6.70
CA ALA A 4 10.72 -8.80 -5.49
C ALA A 4 9.55 -9.22 -4.58
N PHE A 5 9.83 -9.34 -3.29
CA PHE A 5 8.84 -9.64 -2.26
C PHE A 5 8.74 -8.47 -1.29
N ILE A 6 7.55 -7.86 -1.23
CA ILE A 6 7.29 -6.66 -0.44
C ILE A 6 6.16 -6.94 0.55
N VAL A 7 6.44 -6.77 1.84
CA VAL A 7 5.46 -6.89 2.93
C VAL A 7 4.77 -5.54 3.13
N VAL A 8 3.44 -5.51 3.02
CA VAL A 8 2.62 -4.31 3.20
C VAL A 8 1.95 -4.29 4.57
N LYS A 9 2.21 -3.26 5.39
CA LYS A 9 1.62 -3.10 6.73
C LYS A 9 0.82 -1.80 6.83
N LYS A 10 -0.50 -1.93 6.89
CA LYS A 10 -1.45 -0.81 7.05
C LYS A 10 -1.89 -0.53 8.50
N ARG A 11 -1.60 -1.41 9.45
CA ARG A 11 -1.94 -1.22 10.87
C ARG A 11 -0.68 -0.95 11.66
N ILE A 12 -0.29 0.32 11.74
CA ILE A 12 0.96 0.79 12.33
C ILE A 12 0.72 2.03 13.20
N ASN A 13 1.60 2.24 14.19
CA ASN A 13 1.51 3.36 15.13
C ASN A 13 2.28 4.60 14.65
N THR A 14 3.21 4.45 13.70
CA THR A 14 3.99 5.56 13.14
C THR A 14 3.08 6.60 12.48
N ARG A 15 3.37 7.88 12.71
CA ARG A 15 2.70 9.04 12.11
C ARG A 15 3.77 10.03 11.64
N PHE A 16 3.49 10.70 10.53
CA PHE A 16 4.35 11.73 9.96
C PHE A 16 3.56 13.01 9.81
N PHE A 17 4.24 14.14 9.98
CA PHE A 17 3.67 15.47 9.88
C PHE A 17 4.59 16.36 9.07
N LEU A 18 4.01 17.16 8.19
CA LEU A 18 4.71 18.23 7.51
C LEU A 18 4.73 19.46 8.44
N LYS A 19 5.93 19.92 8.81
CA LYS A 19 6.07 21.15 9.61
C LYS A 19 6.02 22.36 8.69
N ARG A 20 5.03 23.24 8.89
CA ARG A 20 4.90 24.53 8.19
C ARG A 20 4.91 25.67 9.21
N GLY A 21 6.09 26.28 9.39
CA GLY A 21 6.30 27.31 10.41
C GLY A 21 6.08 26.75 11.83
N SER A 22 5.12 27.34 12.54
CA SER A 22 4.68 26.90 13.89
C SER A 22 3.61 25.81 13.87
N HIS A 23 3.09 25.44 12.70
CA HIS A 23 2.00 24.48 12.56
C HIS A 23 2.47 23.14 11.99
N PHE A 24 1.71 22.09 12.28
CA PHE A 24 1.88 20.75 11.74
C PHE A 24 0.66 20.39 10.91
N GLU A 25 0.91 19.87 9.70
CA GLU A 25 -0.11 19.46 8.76
C GLU A 25 0.12 18.00 8.36
N ASN A 26 -0.93 17.37 7.82
CA ASN A 26 -0.79 16.05 7.21
C ASN A 26 0.13 16.17 5.97
N PRO A 27 1.03 15.20 5.74
CA PRO A 27 1.79 15.13 4.50
C PRO A 27 0.87 14.96 3.28
N ASP A 28 1.32 15.48 2.14
CA ASP A 28 0.59 15.38 0.88
C ASP A 28 0.57 13.93 0.36
N PRO A 29 -0.49 13.51 -0.37
CA PRO A 29 -0.51 12.21 -1.04
C PRO A 29 0.69 12.02 -1.97
N GLY A 30 1.35 10.86 -1.89
CA GLY A 30 2.58 10.56 -2.59
C GLY A 30 3.84 10.88 -1.80
N THR A 31 3.74 11.45 -0.58
CA THR A 31 4.90 11.62 0.29
C THR A 31 5.52 10.26 0.63
N VAL A 32 6.81 10.11 0.34
CA VAL A 32 7.63 8.94 0.66
C VAL A 32 8.56 9.29 1.81
N ILE A 33 8.72 8.36 2.77
CA ILE A 33 9.68 8.46 3.86
C ILE A 33 10.55 7.20 3.84
N ASP A 34 11.82 7.35 3.48
CA ASP A 34 12.80 6.28 3.30
C ASP A 34 14.15 6.50 4.00
N VAL A 35 14.30 7.62 4.74
CA VAL A 35 15.52 7.98 5.48
C VAL A 35 15.26 8.05 7.00
N GLU A 36 16.30 7.75 7.81
CA GLU A 36 16.39 7.87 9.29
C GLU A 36 15.47 6.99 10.17
N LEU A 37 14.33 6.52 9.68
CA LEU A 37 13.37 5.70 10.44
C LEU A 37 13.23 4.26 9.93
N THR A 38 14.00 3.95 8.89
CA THR A 38 14.20 2.62 8.33
C THR A 38 15.24 1.89 9.18
N ARG A 39 15.09 0.58 9.38
CA ARG A 39 16.12 -0.18 10.09
C ARG A 39 17.33 -0.27 9.15
N ASN A 40 18.55 -0.01 9.62
CA ASN A 40 19.76 -0.07 8.79
C ASN A 40 19.93 -1.41 8.04
N GLU A 41 19.33 -2.49 8.54
CA GLU A 41 19.36 -3.82 7.94
C GLU A 41 18.21 -4.11 6.97
N TRP A 42 17.18 -3.25 6.91
CA TRP A 42 15.98 -3.46 6.11
C TRP A 42 15.93 -2.47 4.95
N TYR A 43 15.51 -2.97 3.80
CA TYR A 43 15.06 -2.11 2.73
C TYR A 43 13.57 -1.84 2.90
N ASP A 44 13.22 -0.82 3.69
CA ASP A 44 11.84 -0.42 3.94
C ASP A 44 11.58 1.07 3.68
N PHE A 45 10.31 1.42 3.54
CA PHE A 45 9.85 2.80 3.32
C PHE A 45 8.39 2.95 3.72
N PHE A 46 7.95 4.19 3.88
CA PHE A 46 6.56 4.54 4.13
C PHE A 46 6.03 5.39 2.97
N ILE A 47 4.75 5.18 2.61
CA ILE A 47 4.04 6.05 1.67
C ILE A 47 2.74 6.55 2.32
N VAL A 48 2.50 7.85 2.21
CA VAL A 48 1.19 8.46 2.45
C VAL A 48 0.41 8.45 1.14
N SER A 49 -0.39 7.40 0.89
CA SER A 49 -1.03 7.24 -0.42
C SER A 49 -2.27 8.11 -0.65
N GLN A 50 -3.01 8.46 0.42
CA GLN A 50 -4.29 9.17 0.32
C GLN A 50 -4.37 10.27 1.39
N CYS A 51 -5.10 11.35 1.10
CA CYS A 51 -5.45 12.34 2.11
C CYS A 51 -6.62 11.86 2.98
N VAL A 52 -6.75 12.44 4.17
CA VAL A 52 -7.90 12.24 5.06
C VAL A 52 -8.63 13.56 5.23
N ARG A 53 -9.97 13.53 5.28
CA ARG A 53 -10.78 14.73 5.50
C ARG A 53 -10.67 15.25 6.93
N GLU A 54 -10.61 14.33 7.88
CA GLU A 54 -10.53 14.62 9.31
C GLU A 54 -9.47 13.73 9.97
N GLY A 55 -8.81 14.28 10.99
CA GLY A 55 -7.78 13.60 11.76
C GLY A 55 -6.41 13.52 11.07
N THR A 56 -5.56 12.65 11.60
CA THR A 56 -4.17 12.47 11.13
C THR A 56 -4.07 11.31 10.15
N VAL A 57 -3.38 11.54 9.03
CA VAL A 57 -3.14 10.49 8.05
C VAL A 57 -2.21 9.42 8.62
N THR A 58 -2.57 8.15 8.39
CA THR A 58 -1.69 7.03 8.73
C THR A 58 -0.99 6.52 7.48
N PRO A 59 0.35 6.57 7.41
CA PRO A 59 1.09 6.03 6.27
C PRO A 59 0.90 4.51 6.15
N THR A 60 1.36 3.94 5.04
CA THR A 60 1.51 2.50 4.86
C THR A 60 2.99 2.16 4.83
N HIS A 61 3.40 1.15 5.60
CA HIS A 61 4.78 0.68 5.66
C HIS A 61 4.98 -0.46 4.67
N TYR A 62 6.07 -0.39 3.92
CA TYR A 62 6.48 -1.36 2.91
C TYR A 62 7.88 -1.85 3.26
N ASN A 63 8.07 -3.16 3.36
CA ASN A 63 9.38 -3.76 3.62
C ASN A 63 9.72 -4.75 2.49
N VAL A 64 10.76 -4.45 1.73
CA VAL A 64 11.30 -5.31 0.68
C VAL A 64 12.21 -6.34 1.34
N ILE A 65 11.70 -7.56 1.49
CA ILE A 65 12.41 -8.64 2.20
C ILE A 65 13.22 -9.55 1.27
N TYR A 66 13.00 -9.41 -0.05
CA TYR A 66 13.70 -10.14 -1.09
C TYR A 66 13.64 -9.35 -2.39
N ASP A 67 14.78 -9.13 -3.05
CA ASP A 67 14.83 -8.53 -4.37
C ASP A 67 15.95 -9.16 -5.21
N THR A 68 15.57 -9.68 -6.37
CA THR A 68 16.47 -10.20 -7.43
C THR A 68 16.25 -9.48 -8.76
N ILE A 69 15.34 -8.52 -8.80
CA ILE A 69 15.08 -7.69 -9.97
C ILE A 69 16.17 -6.62 -10.10
N GLY A 70 16.68 -6.13 -8.96
CA GLY A 70 17.71 -5.09 -8.93
C GLY A 70 17.16 -3.72 -9.34
N LEU A 71 15.90 -3.45 -8.98
CA LEU A 71 15.30 -2.14 -9.25
C LEU A 71 15.87 -1.10 -8.28
N SER A 72 15.97 0.14 -8.75
CA SER A 72 16.33 1.24 -7.86
C SER A 72 15.23 1.47 -6.81
N PRO A 73 15.58 1.95 -5.60
CA PRO A 73 14.57 2.20 -4.58
C PRO A 73 13.44 3.13 -5.02
N ASP A 74 13.77 4.21 -5.73
CA ASP A 74 12.80 5.14 -6.34
C ASP A 74 11.84 4.43 -7.30
N THR A 75 12.32 3.47 -8.09
CA THR A 75 11.46 2.70 -9.00
C THR A 75 10.44 1.86 -8.24
N VAL A 76 10.87 1.17 -7.17
CA VAL A 76 9.99 0.35 -6.33
C VAL A 76 8.95 1.21 -5.63
N GLN A 77 9.36 2.37 -5.09
CA GLN A 77 8.47 3.31 -4.41
C GLN A 77 7.40 3.86 -5.38
N ARG A 78 7.82 4.33 -6.57
CA ARG A 78 6.90 4.81 -7.62
C ARG A 78 5.94 3.74 -8.09
N LEU A 79 6.43 2.54 -8.38
CA LEU A 79 5.60 1.41 -8.77
C LEU A 79 4.56 1.10 -7.70
N THR A 80 4.98 1.06 -6.43
CA THR A 80 4.10 0.82 -5.29
C THR A 80 3.01 1.89 -5.19
N TYR A 81 3.37 3.16 -5.38
CA TYR A 81 2.41 4.26 -5.40
C TYR A 81 1.45 4.15 -6.58
N CYS A 82 1.94 3.92 -7.81
CA CYS A 82 1.09 3.72 -8.99
C CYS A 82 0.06 2.60 -8.81
N LEU A 83 0.45 1.48 -8.20
CA LEU A 83 -0.48 0.38 -7.90
C LEU A 83 -1.60 0.79 -6.94
N CYS A 84 -1.43 1.83 -6.12
CA CYS A 84 -2.48 2.36 -5.25
C CYS A 84 -3.58 3.12 -6.02
N HIS A 85 -3.34 3.49 -7.28
CA HIS A 85 -4.35 4.12 -8.16
C HIS A 85 -5.19 3.10 -8.95
N MET A 86 -4.84 1.81 -8.88
CA MET A 86 -5.39 0.77 -9.77
C MET A 86 -6.61 0.05 -9.18
N TYR A 87 -7.29 0.64 -8.19
CA TYR A 87 -8.50 0.06 -7.59
C TYR A 87 -9.76 0.60 -8.26
N TYR A 88 -10.49 -0.26 -8.96
CA TYR A 88 -11.56 0.17 -9.86
C TYR A 88 -12.90 0.51 -9.18
N ASN A 89 -13.09 0.11 -7.92
CA ASN A 89 -14.35 0.37 -7.21
C ASN A 89 -14.35 1.69 -6.42
N LEU A 90 -13.32 2.53 -6.57
CA LEU A 90 -13.26 3.87 -5.98
C LEU A 90 -12.61 4.83 -6.98
N PRO A 91 -13.25 5.97 -7.32
CA PRO A 91 -12.57 7.04 -8.05
C PRO A 91 -11.56 7.73 -7.14
N GLY A 92 -10.34 7.20 -7.04
CA GLY A 92 -9.29 7.77 -6.21
C GLY A 92 -8.17 6.79 -5.86
N ILE A 93 -7.29 7.23 -4.96
CA ILE A 93 -6.14 6.46 -4.47
C ILE A 93 -6.55 5.70 -3.23
N ILE A 94 -6.16 4.42 -3.15
CA ILE A 94 -6.35 3.62 -1.95
C ILE A 94 -5.06 3.49 -1.13
N ARG A 95 -5.20 3.19 0.15
CA ARG A 95 -4.08 3.16 1.12
C ARG A 95 -3.03 2.05 0.89
N VAL A 96 -3.38 0.99 0.17
CA VAL A 96 -2.49 -0.15 -0.13
C VAL A 96 -2.55 -0.46 -1.63
N PRO A 97 -1.58 -1.15 -2.21
CA PRO A 97 -1.61 -1.51 -3.63
C PRO A 97 -2.90 -2.27 -4.00
N ALA A 98 -3.46 -1.97 -5.18
CA ALA A 98 -4.70 -2.58 -5.66
C ALA A 98 -4.72 -4.12 -5.59
N PRO A 99 -3.64 -4.85 -5.94
CA PRO A 99 -3.62 -6.31 -5.78
C PRO A 99 -3.86 -6.76 -4.32
N CYS A 100 -3.27 -6.08 -3.33
CA CYS A 100 -3.49 -6.37 -1.92
C CYS A 100 -4.93 -6.07 -1.49
N HIS A 101 -5.51 -4.98 -2.01
CA HIS A 101 -6.88 -4.60 -1.69
C HIS A 101 -7.91 -5.55 -2.33
N TYR A 102 -7.69 -5.95 -3.58
CA TYR A 102 -8.50 -6.95 -4.28
C TYR A 102 -8.46 -8.30 -3.56
N ALA A 103 -7.27 -8.77 -3.16
CA ALA A 103 -7.14 -9.99 -2.37
C ALA A 103 -7.90 -9.90 -1.05
N HIS A 104 -7.85 -8.76 -0.37
CA HIS A 104 -8.61 -8.54 0.85
C HIS A 104 -10.13 -8.58 0.62
N LYS A 105 -10.64 -7.93 -0.44
CA LYS A 105 -12.06 -7.95 -0.81
C LYS A 105 -12.56 -9.35 -1.16
N LEU A 106 -11.80 -10.09 -1.97
CA LEU A 106 -12.12 -11.48 -2.31
C LEU A 106 -12.13 -12.36 -1.07
N ALA A 107 -11.09 -12.30 -0.23
CA ALA A 107 -11.00 -13.08 0.99
C ALA A 107 -12.14 -12.74 1.98
N TYR A 108 -12.50 -11.47 2.08
CA TYR A 108 -13.62 -11.02 2.91
C TYR A 108 -14.95 -11.57 2.39
N LEU A 109 -15.26 -11.42 1.10
CA LEU A 109 -16.49 -11.94 0.49
C LEU A 109 -16.61 -13.46 0.67
N VAL A 110 -15.53 -14.19 0.39
CA VAL A 110 -15.52 -15.65 0.53
C VAL A 110 -15.69 -16.04 1.99
N GLY A 111 -14.94 -15.44 2.91
CA GLY A 111 -14.99 -15.78 4.33
C GLY A 111 -16.30 -15.43 5.02
N GLN A 112 -16.99 -14.36 4.58
CA GLN A 112 -18.21 -13.87 5.23
C GLN A 112 -19.50 -14.37 4.58
N SER A 113 -19.49 -14.66 3.27
CA SER A 113 -20.74 -14.91 2.53
C SER A 113 -20.73 -16.21 1.74
N ILE A 114 -19.67 -16.50 0.97
CA ILE A 114 -19.67 -17.68 0.08
C ILE A 114 -19.34 -18.97 0.86
N GLN A 115 -18.37 -18.90 1.78
CA GLN A 115 -17.85 -20.01 2.59
C GLN A 115 -17.34 -21.23 1.80
N GLU A 116 -17.18 -21.07 0.48
CA GLU A 116 -16.67 -22.08 -0.44
C GLU A 116 -15.70 -21.44 -1.44
N LYS A 117 -14.91 -22.28 -2.10
CA LYS A 117 -13.96 -21.82 -3.12
C LYS A 117 -14.71 -21.35 -4.37
N PRO A 118 -14.49 -20.11 -4.84
CA PRO A 118 -15.10 -19.63 -6.07
C PRO A 118 -14.75 -20.49 -7.28
N ASN A 119 -15.67 -20.54 -8.25
CA ASN A 119 -15.46 -21.27 -9.49
C ASN A 119 -14.24 -20.73 -10.25
N ARG A 120 -13.41 -21.64 -10.79
CA ARG A 120 -12.20 -21.30 -11.54
C ARG A 120 -12.49 -20.49 -12.81
N SER A 121 -13.69 -20.62 -13.39
CA SER A 121 -14.10 -19.84 -14.57
C SER A 121 -14.11 -18.33 -14.30
N LEU A 122 -14.26 -17.91 -13.03
CA LEU A 122 -14.29 -16.50 -12.63
C LEU A 122 -12.89 -15.93 -12.33
N SER A 123 -11.82 -16.72 -12.47
CA SER A 123 -10.47 -16.32 -12.05
C SER A 123 -9.89 -15.11 -12.78
N THR A 124 -10.40 -14.79 -13.97
CA THR A 124 -10.00 -13.63 -14.77
C THR A 124 -10.94 -12.43 -14.62
N LEU A 125 -11.96 -12.54 -13.76
CA LEU A 125 -12.98 -11.51 -13.55
C LEU A 125 -12.89 -10.94 -12.14
N LEU A 126 -13.17 -9.65 -12.01
CA LEU A 126 -13.25 -8.96 -10.72
C LEU A 126 -14.65 -9.11 -10.09
N PHE A 127 -15.17 -10.34 -10.02
CA PHE A 127 -16.55 -10.65 -9.56
C PHE A 127 -16.83 -10.29 -8.08
N TYR A 128 -15.78 -9.97 -7.31
CA TYR A 128 -15.80 -9.72 -5.88
C TYR A 128 -15.77 -8.24 -5.50
N LEU A 129 -15.89 -7.34 -6.48
CA LEU A 129 -15.90 -5.89 -6.24
C LEU A 129 -17.23 -5.42 -5.63
#